data_AF-A0A9Q4H0B9-F1
#
_entry.id   AF-A0A9Q4H0B9-F1
#
_cell.length_a   1.000
_cell.length_b   1.000
_cell.length_c   1.000
_cell.angle_alpha   90.00
_cell.angle_beta   90.00
_cell.angle_gamma   90.00
#
_symmetry.space_group_name_H-M   'P 1'
#
loop_
_entity.id
_entity.type
_entity.pdbx_description
1 polymer ?
#
loop_
_entity_poly.entity_id
_entity_poly.type
_entity_poly.pdbx_seq_one_letter_code
_entity_poly.pdbx_strand_id
1 'polypeptide(L)'
;MNLTAASTHAILHTYYLDLIQILVVLLFLVAFKLGLVWGMAKVSVVLSEEGEKAAKASVKKRIRPPVGFRALRYGMAGLLLLNGLLQIRPTMVLVHQHALDLPLHNGASAFTALNLAFAHFWAAHALWLNIWMVVIQLAFAAMLLTFNQRSILRATAGTLIVFSLFLWVVAEGFGHFATFAPSFLYGAPGTALLMSVVASLLFLRLSAWKTKRLHRGLQVGLGVYWLLFGLLQWLPETKHWSVSGFQYLDHPIGLSESPSWFALAHQHLIASAVLHPVLMNLVFGMIAWMLAAGAFFIRRRGFTPWFVASTIWLLFLWLTFDGAGMFGAYVYPARTAPIVFVALLLTRLTRHNGLPPRERVED
;
A
#
# COMPACT_ATOMS: atom_id res chain seq x y z
N MET A 1 -26.79 13.93 -8.68
CA MET A 1 -27.15 14.31 -10.08
C MET A 1 -27.15 13.02 -10.89
N ASN A 2 -28.30 12.57 -11.39
CA ASN A 2 -28.35 11.31 -12.15
C ASN A 2 -27.73 11.53 -13.53
N LEU A 3 -26.47 11.14 -13.69
CA LEU A 3 -25.82 11.09 -15.01
C LEU A 3 -26.64 10.16 -15.90
N THR A 4 -27.00 10.64 -17.09
CA THR A 4 -27.64 9.79 -18.10
C THR A 4 -26.64 8.75 -18.57
N ALA A 5 -27.10 7.57 -18.97
CA ALA A 5 -26.23 6.51 -19.50
C ALA A 5 -25.30 7.01 -20.64
N ALA A 6 -25.80 7.93 -21.47
CA ALA A 6 -25.03 8.58 -22.53
C ALA A 6 -23.88 9.44 -21.98
N SER A 7 -24.12 10.23 -20.94
CA SER A 7 -23.08 11.05 -20.30
C SER A 7 -22.00 10.19 -19.63
N THR A 8 -22.39 9.09 -18.97
CA THR A 8 -21.45 8.12 -18.40
C THR A 8 -20.57 7.51 -19.49
N HIS A 9 -21.16 7.06 -20.60
CA HIS A 9 -20.40 6.47 -21.70
C HIS A 9 -19.39 7.45 -22.31
N ALA A 10 -19.78 8.72 -22.51
CA ALA A 10 -18.87 9.75 -23.03
C ALA A 10 -17.67 10.00 -22.09
N ILE A 11 -17.91 10.10 -20.78
CA ILE A 11 -16.86 10.29 -19.76
C ILE A 11 -15.89 9.11 -19.77
N LEU A 12 -16.41 7.87 -19.83
CA LEU A 12 -15.60 6.66 -19.87
C LEU A 12 -14.73 6.60 -21.13
N HIS A 13 -15.27 6.97 -22.29
CA HIS A 13 -14.53 6.99 -23.54
C HIS A 13 -13.38 8.00 -23.49
N THR A 14 -13.63 9.23 -23.05
CA THR A 14 -12.60 10.27 -22.88
C THR A 14 -11.52 9.82 -21.90
N TYR A 15 -11.93 9.26 -20.75
CA TYR A 15 -11.01 8.73 -19.74
C TYR A 15 -10.00 7.73 -20.32
N TYR A 16 -10.48 6.74 -21.07
CA TYR A 16 -9.61 5.72 -21.64
C TYR A 16 -8.72 6.25 -22.75
N LEU A 17 -9.22 7.17 -23.58
CA LEU A 17 -8.39 7.80 -24.61
C LEU A 17 -7.22 8.57 -24.00
N ASP A 18 -7.49 9.43 -23.01
CA ASP A 18 -6.45 10.23 -22.35
C ASP A 18 -5.45 9.33 -21.61
N LEU A 19 -5.95 8.31 -20.93
CA LEU A 19 -5.12 7.34 -20.23
C LEU A 19 -4.21 6.58 -21.20
N ILE A 20 -4.74 6.09 -22.33
CA ILE A 20 -3.97 5.39 -23.35
C ILE A 20 -2.88 6.30 -23.92
N GLN A 21 -3.19 7.55 -24.25
CA GLN A 21 -2.21 8.51 -24.77
C GLN A 21 -1.04 8.67 -23.80
N ILE A 22 -1.32 8.85 -22.51
CA ILE A 22 -0.27 9.05 -21.51
C ILE A 22 0.49 7.75 -21.23
N LEU A 23 -0.18 6.60 -21.18
CA LEU A 23 0.47 5.30 -21.01
C LEU A 23 1.39 4.96 -22.19
N VAL A 24 1.01 5.32 -23.42
CA VAL A 24 1.85 5.17 -24.62
C VAL A 24 3.10 6.04 -24.49
N VAL A 25 2.97 7.29 -24.06
CA VAL A 25 4.12 8.18 -23.82
C VAL A 25 5.04 7.61 -22.74
N LEU A 26 4.49 7.13 -21.61
CA LEU A 26 5.28 6.50 -20.55
C LEU A 26 6.00 5.24 -21.03
N LEU A 27 5.30 4.37 -21.77
CA LEU A 27 5.87 3.15 -22.34
C LEU A 27 7.00 3.49 -23.30
N PHE A 28 6.80 4.49 -24.16
CA PHE A 28 7.82 5.00 -25.07
C PHE A 28 9.04 5.50 -24.30
N LEU A 29 8.87 6.31 -23.25
CA LEU A 29 9.99 6.82 -22.43
C LEU A 29 10.76 5.68 -21.73
N VAL A 30 10.05 4.67 -21.21
CA VAL A 30 10.67 3.48 -20.60
C VAL A 30 11.44 2.68 -21.65
N ALA A 31 10.82 2.38 -22.80
CA ALA A 31 11.44 1.62 -23.89
C ALA A 31 12.65 2.36 -24.46
N PHE A 32 12.54 3.67 -24.68
CA PHE A 32 13.61 4.52 -25.15
C PHE A 32 14.81 4.49 -24.19
N LYS A 33 14.57 4.64 -22.89
CA LYS A 33 15.62 4.53 -21.87
C LYS A 33 16.28 3.15 -21.85
N LEU A 34 15.49 2.07 -21.93
CA LEU A 34 16.03 0.70 -22.00
C LEU A 34 16.89 0.52 -23.26
N GLY A 35 16.44 1.07 -24.39
CA GLY A 35 17.20 1.12 -25.64
C GLY A 35 18.52 1.87 -25.50
N LEU A 36 18.52 3.06 -24.85
CA LEU A 36 19.74 3.81 -24.57
C LEU A 36 20.71 3.05 -23.67
N VAL A 37 20.22 2.44 -22.59
CA VAL A 37 21.08 1.66 -21.68
C VAL A 37 21.68 0.46 -22.40
N TRP A 38 20.89 -0.24 -23.20
CA TRP A 38 21.36 -1.37 -24.01
C TRP A 38 22.36 -0.94 -25.08
N GLY A 39 22.08 0.16 -25.78
CA GLY A 39 22.97 0.75 -26.79
C GLY A 39 24.30 1.17 -26.18
N MET A 40 24.28 1.90 -25.06
CA MET A 40 25.50 2.27 -24.33
C MET A 40 26.27 1.06 -23.82
N ALA A 41 25.58 0.01 -23.34
CA ALA A 41 26.22 -1.22 -22.92
C ALA A 41 26.94 -1.90 -24.10
N LYS A 42 26.31 -1.97 -25.28
CA LYS A 42 26.94 -2.51 -26.49
C LYS A 42 28.13 -1.67 -26.96
N VAL A 43 27.97 -0.34 -27.03
CA VAL A 43 29.05 0.58 -27.42
C VAL A 43 30.22 0.47 -26.44
N SER A 44 29.94 0.39 -25.15
CA SER A 44 30.97 0.19 -24.12
C SER A 44 31.73 -1.14 -24.28
N VAL A 45 31.09 -2.21 -24.76
CA VAL A 45 31.77 -3.49 -25.02
C VAL A 45 32.66 -3.39 -26.26
N VAL A 46 32.15 -2.77 -27.34
CA VAL A 46 32.88 -2.62 -28.61
C VAL A 46 34.10 -1.71 -28.46
N LEU A 47 33.97 -0.60 -27.72
CA LEU A 47 35.07 0.36 -27.51
C LEU A 47 36.13 -0.14 -26.53
N SER A 48 36.00 -1.33 -25.97
CA SER A 48 36.82 -1.76 -24.84
C SER A 48 37.50 -3.12 -25.08
N GLU A 49 38.56 -3.15 -25.88
CA GLU A 49 39.53 -4.26 -25.81
C GLU A 49 40.28 -4.25 -24.45
N GLU A 50 40.52 -3.07 -23.87
CA GLU A 50 41.02 -2.94 -22.49
C GLU A 50 39.92 -3.07 -21.43
N GLY A 51 38.68 -2.76 -21.79
CA GLY A 51 37.55 -2.84 -20.85
C GLY A 51 37.04 -4.26 -20.63
N GLU A 52 37.46 -5.28 -21.39
CA GLU A 52 37.22 -6.66 -20.97
C GLU A 52 38.01 -6.98 -19.68
N LYS A 53 39.25 -6.47 -19.55
CA LYS A 53 40.06 -6.59 -18.32
C LYS A 53 39.50 -5.71 -17.19
N ALA A 54 39.08 -4.47 -17.48
CA ALA A 54 38.47 -3.58 -16.47
C ALA A 54 37.04 -4.00 -16.08
N ALA A 55 36.26 -4.62 -16.97
CA ALA A 55 34.97 -5.24 -16.69
C ALA A 55 35.16 -6.49 -15.82
N LYS A 56 36.13 -7.37 -16.14
CA LYS A 56 36.49 -8.51 -15.26
C LYS A 56 36.98 -8.04 -13.88
N ALA A 57 37.69 -6.91 -13.80
CA ALA A 57 38.13 -6.30 -12.53
C ALA A 57 36.98 -5.63 -11.75
N SER A 58 36.06 -4.92 -12.41
CA SER A 58 34.90 -4.24 -11.78
C SER A 58 33.74 -5.19 -11.44
N VAL A 59 33.61 -6.30 -12.17
CA VAL A 59 32.72 -7.43 -11.82
C VAL A 59 33.15 -8.08 -10.50
N LYS A 60 34.45 -7.99 -10.15
CA LYS A 60 35.07 -8.75 -9.05
C LYS A 60 34.59 -8.38 -7.64
N LYS A 61 33.75 -7.34 -7.44
CA LYS A 61 33.07 -7.15 -6.14
C LYS A 61 31.80 -6.29 -6.19
N ARG A 62 30.88 -6.52 -7.14
CA ARG A 62 29.52 -5.96 -6.99
C ARG A 62 28.88 -6.55 -5.73
N ILE A 63 28.88 -5.78 -4.65
CA ILE A 63 28.27 -6.16 -3.38
C ILE A 63 26.78 -6.36 -3.65
N ARG A 64 26.34 -7.61 -3.69
CA ARG A 64 24.92 -7.93 -3.85
C ARG A 64 24.15 -7.35 -2.66
N PRO A 65 23.08 -6.57 -2.89
CA PRO A 65 22.28 -6.04 -1.79
C PRO A 65 21.66 -7.19 -0.97
N PRO A 66 21.51 -7.02 0.35
CA PRO A 66 20.88 -8.02 1.20
C PRO A 66 19.47 -8.40 0.71
N VAL A 67 19.06 -9.64 0.97
CA VAL A 67 17.77 -10.18 0.51
C VAL A 67 16.60 -9.30 0.98
N GLY A 68 16.61 -8.86 2.25
CA GLY A 68 15.58 -7.97 2.78
C GLY A 68 15.46 -6.64 2.04
N PHE A 69 16.59 -6.02 1.65
CA PHE A 69 16.56 -4.77 0.88
C PHE A 69 15.95 -4.99 -0.51
N ARG A 70 16.31 -6.08 -1.19
CA ARG A 70 15.71 -6.43 -2.49
C ARG A 70 14.22 -6.70 -2.37
N ALA A 71 13.82 -7.45 -1.34
CA ALA A 71 12.41 -7.74 -1.08
C ALA A 71 11.60 -6.47 -0.78
N LEU A 72 12.15 -5.51 -0.03
CA LEU A 72 11.50 -4.22 0.21
C LEU A 72 11.31 -3.47 -1.12
N ARG A 73 12.39 -3.34 -1.89
CA ARG A 73 12.39 -2.63 -3.16
C ARG A 73 11.40 -3.21 -4.15
N TYR A 74 11.45 -4.52 -4.38
CA TYR A 74 10.56 -5.20 -5.32
C TYR A 74 9.13 -5.31 -4.78
N GLY A 75 8.95 -5.52 -3.48
CA GLY A 75 7.65 -5.52 -2.83
C GLY A 75 6.95 -4.18 -2.97
N MET A 76 7.62 -3.07 -2.65
CA MET A 76 7.07 -1.73 -2.87
C MET A 76 6.78 -1.44 -4.33
N ALA A 77 7.68 -1.81 -5.25
CA ALA A 77 7.44 -1.61 -6.67
C ALA A 77 6.22 -2.41 -7.15
N GLY A 78 6.08 -3.66 -6.70
CA GLY A 78 4.91 -4.49 -6.99
C GLY A 78 3.62 -3.91 -6.41
N LEU A 79 3.66 -3.37 -5.19
CA LEU A 79 2.51 -2.69 -4.60
C LEU A 79 2.10 -1.43 -5.36
N LEU A 80 3.06 -0.60 -5.77
CA LEU A 80 2.77 0.60 -6.56
C LEU A 80 2.25 0.26 -7.95
N LEU A 81 2.79 -0.80 -8.57
CA LEU A 81 2.29 -1.34 -9.83
C LEU A 81 0.85 -1.84 -9.67
N LEU A 82 0.57 -2.63 -8.63
CA LEU A 82 -0.77 -3.13 -8.33
C LEU A 82 -1.75 -1.98 -8.08
N ASN A 83 -1.37 -0.97 -7.28
CA ASN A 83 -2.20 0.21 -7.06
C ASN A 83 -2.51 0.94 -8.37
N GLY A 84 -1.49 1.18 -9.20
CA GLY A 84 -1.67 1.86 -10.48
C GLY A 84 -2.61 1.09 -11.41
N LEU A 85 -2.47 -0.24 -11.48
CA LEU A 85 -3.34 -1.10 -12.28
C LEU A 85 -4.78 -1.12 -11.76
N LEU A 86 -4.98 -1.17 -10.44
CA LEU A 86 -6.32 -1.09 -9.85
C LEU A 86 -6.96 0.28 -10.08
N GLN A 87 -6.16 1.35 -10.08
CA GLN A 87 -6.62 2.73 -10.28
C GLN A 87 -7.04 3.01 -11.74
N ILE A 88 -6.58 2.20 -12.71
CA ILE A 88 -7.01 2.31 -14.12
C ILE A 88 -8.52 2.12 -14.26
N ARG A 89 -9.18 1.42 -13.33
CA ARG A 89 -10.61 1.15 -13.40
C ARG A 89 -11.45 2.44 -13.43
N PRO A 90 -12.46 2.55 -14.30
CA PRO A 90 -13.24 3.78 -14.39
C PRO A 90 -14.14 4.05 -13.21
N THR A 91 -14.52 3.02 -12.45
CA THR A 91 -15.21 3.18 -11.18
C THR A 91 -14.48 4.14 -10.27
N MET A 92 -13.14 4.11 -10.30
CA MET A 92 -12.35 5.04 -9.51
C MET A 92 -12.75 6.46 -9.84
N VAL A 93 -12.99 6.85 -11.09
CA VAL A 93 -13.48 8.19 -11.44
C VAL A 93 -14.88 8.47 -10.90
N LEU A 94 -15.81 7.50 -11.00
CA LEU A 94 -17.23 7.66 -10.69
C LEU A 94 -17.55 7.67 -9.18
N VAL A 95 -16.81 6.90 -8.39
CA VAL A 95 -17.02 6.75 -6.92
C VAL A 95 -16.92 8.09 -6.17
N HIS A 96 -16.18 9.06 -6.72
CA HIS A 96 -15.90 10.34 -6.06
C HIS A 96 -17.10 11.25 -5.84
N GLN A 97 -18.15 11.16 -6.68
CA GLN A 97 -19.34 12.02 -6.51
C GLN A 97 -20.10 11.68 -5.22
N HIS A 98 -20.11 10.40 -4.82
CA HIS A 98 -20.76 9.94 -3.60
C HIS A 98 -19.89 10.08 -2.35
N ALA A 99 -18.57 10.12 -2.52
CA ALA A 99 -17.65 10.27 -1.40
C ALA A 99 -17.66 11.70 -0.80
N LEU A 100 -18.17 12.69 -1.54
CA LEU A 100 -18.46 14.04 -1.02
C LEU A 100 -19.65 14.07 -0.05
N ASP A 101 -20.55 13.07 -0.13
CA ASP A 101 -21.74 12.98 0.72
C ASP A 101 -21.44 12.35 2.09
N LEU A 102 -20.21 11.85 2.31
CA LEU A 102 -19.80 11.32 3.60
C LEU A 102 -19.75 12.45 4.64
N PRO A 103 -20.22 12.21 5.88
CA PRO A 103 -20.33 13.24 6.91
C PRO A 103 -18.95 13.61 7.47
N LEU A 104 -18.15 14.32 6.68
CA LEU A 104 -17.00 15.09 7.12
C LEU A 104 -17.43 16.36 7.91
N HIS A 105 -18.74 16.61 8.03
CA HIS A 105 -19.32 17.92 8.32
C HIS A 105 -19.37 18.36 9.78
N ASN A 106 -18.91 17.52 10.72
CA ASN A 106 -19.08 17.82 12.13
C ASN A 106 -17.76 18.17 12.85
N GLY A 107 -16.64 18.24 12.12
CA GLY A 107 -15.36 18.69 12.65
C GLY A 107 -15.03 20.13 12.25
N ALA A 108 -15.06 21.08 13.19
CA ALA A 108 -14.74 22.49 12.94
C ALA A 108 -13.21 22.77 12.83
N SER A 109 -12.41 21.76 12.48
CA SER A 109 -10.95 21.90 12.45
C SER A 109 -10.45 22.41 11.08
N ALA A 110 -9.35 23.15 11.07
CA ALA A 110 -8.69 23.56 9.83
C ALA A 110 -8.30 22.36 8.94
N PHE A 111 -8.02 21.20 9.55
CA PHE A 111 -7.72 19.97 8.81
C PHE A 111 -8.94 19.40 8.11
N THR A 112 -10.10 19.42 8.76
CA THR A 112 -11.37 19.01 8.15
C THR A 112 -11.70 19.92 6.96
N ALA A 113 -11.49 21.23 7.11
CA ALA A 113 -11.66 22.19 6.00
C ALA A 113 -10.69 21.92 4.84
N LEU A 114 -9.41 21.64 5.13
CA LEU A 114 -8.42 21.30 4.10
C LEU A 114 -8.77 20.00 3.37
N ASN A 115 -9.16 18.95 4.10
CA ASN A 115 -9.57 17.67 3.52
C ASN A 115 -10.83 17.82 2.67
N LEU A 116 -11.82 18.58 3.13
CA LEU A 116 -13.03 18.88 2.35
C LEU A 116 -12.72 19.69 1.09
N ALA A 117 -11.87 20.71 1.19
CA ALA A 117 -11.41 21.49 0.04
C ALA A 117 -10.69 20.60 -0.99
N PHE A 118 -9.82 19.70 -0.53
CA PHE A 118 -9.16 18.72 -1.39
C PHE A 118 -10.16 17.75 -2.02
N ALA A 119 -11.15 17.25 -1.28
CA ALA A 119 -12.19 16.38 -1.81
C ALA A 119 -13.02 17.07 -2.90
N HIS A 120 -13.39 18.34 -2.71
CA HIS A 120 -14.08 19.13 -3.74
C HIS A 120 -13.20 19.36 -4.97
N PHE A 121 -11.94 19.75 -4.77
CA PHE A 121 -10.98 19.89 -5.86
C PHE A 121 -10.82 18.58 -6.64
N TRP A 122 -10.76 17.46 -5.91
CA TRP A 122 -10.66 16.13 -6.48
C TRP A 122 -11.88 15.78 -7.30
N ALA A 123 -13.08 15.93 -6.74
CA ALA A 123 -14.33 15.64 -7.43
C ALA A 123 -14.51 16.49 -8.70
N ALA A 124 -14.10 17.76 -8.66
CA ALA A 124 -14.13 18.65 -9.83
C ALA A 124 -13.18 18.22 -10.96
N HIS A 125 -12.10 17.49 -10.64
CA HIS A 125 -11.07 17.07 -11.60
C HIS A 125 -10.80 15.56 -11.54
N ALA A 126 -11.81 14.75 -11.20
CA ALA A 126 -11.62 13.34 -10.83
C ALA A 126 -10.96 12.54 -11.96
N LEU A 127 -11.35 12.82 -13.21
CA LEU A 127 -10.76 12.22 -14.42
C LEU A 127 -9.24 12.42 -14.46
N TRP A 128 -8.81 13.68 -14.46
CA TRP A 128 -7.41 14.07 -14.61
C TRP A 128 -6.56 13.61 -13.43
N LEU A 129 -7.07 13.77 -12.21
CA LEU A 129 -6.34 13.37 -11.00
C LEU A 129 -6.19 11.85 -10.92
N ASN A 130 -7.19 11.08 -11.33
CA ASN A 130 -7.10 9.62 -11.41
C ASN A 130 -6.00 9.18 -12.39
N ILE A 131 -5.97 9.79 -13.58
CA ILE A 131 -4.92 9.54 -14.59
C ILE A 131 -3.55 9.87 -14.00
N TRP A 132 -3.37 11.04 -13.38
CA TRP A 132 -2.10 11.42 -12.77
C TRP A 132 -1.68 10.48 -11.64
N MET A 133 -2.62 9.98 -10.83
CA MET A 133 -2.31 8.97 -9.82
C MET A 133 -1.75 7.68 -10.41
N VAL A 134 -2.39 7.15 -11.46
CA VAL A 134 -1.90 5.97 -12.19
C VAL A 134 -0.47 6.23 -12.67
N VAL A 135 -0.26 7.36 -13.36
CA VAL A 135 1.04 7.77 -13.91
C VAL A 135 2.13 7.84 -12.83
N ILE A 136 1.85 8.54 -11.73
CA ILE A 136 2.81 8.73 -10.63
C ILE A 136 3.16 7.38 -9.99
N GLN A 137 2.18 6.52 -9.73
CA GLN A 137 2.41 5.21 -9.12
C GLN A 137 3.22 4.29 -10.04
N LEU A 138 2.87 4.23 -11.33
CA LEU A 138 3.63 3.46 -12.32
C LEU A 138 5.05 4.01 -12.50
N ALA A 139 5.23 5.33 -12.47
CA ALA A 139 6.55 5.95 -12.51
C ALA A 139 7.41 5.58 -11.30
N PHE A 140 6.86 5.62 -10.08
CA PHE A 140 7.57 5.15 -8.88
C PHE A 140 7.90 3.66 -8.96
N ALA A 141 6.95 2.82 -9.39
CA ALA A 141 7.20 1.40 -9.59
C ALA A 141 8.33 1.17 -10.60
N ALA A 142 8.31 1.83 -11.76
CA ALA A 142 9.33 1.73 -12.79
C ALA A 142 10.70 2.22 -12.32
N MET A 143 10.75 3.32 -11.57
CA MET A 143 11.99 3.82 -10.97
C MET A 143 12.59 2.79 -10.01
N LEU A 144 11.77 2.22 -9.12
CA LEU A 144 12.20 1.17 -8.21
C LEU A 144 12.60 -0.11 -8.94
N LEU A 145 11.94 -0.52 -10.03
CA LEU A 145 12.33 -1.74 -10.76
C LEU A 145 13.62 -1.55 -11.56
N THR A 146 13.79 -0.42 -12.23
CA THR A 146 14.86 -0.25 -13.23
C THR A 146 16.18 0.26 -12.64
N PHE A 147 16.15 1.15 -11.65
CA PHE A 147 17.37 1.79 -11.17
C PHE A 147 18.03 1.02 -10.01
N ASN A 148 19.28 0.58 -10.22
CA ASN A 148 20.10 -0.02 -9.17
C ASN A 148 20.99 1.00 -8.43
N GLN A 149 21.06 2.24 -8.91
CA GLN A 149 21.87 3.29 -8.32
C GLN A 149 21.24 3.77 -7.01
N ARG A 150 22.05 3.82 -5.95
CA ARG A 150 21.56 4.11 -4.59
C ARG A 150 21.07 5.54 -4.41
N SER A 151 21.68 6.51 -5.10
CA SER A 151 21.25 7.90 -5.11
C SER A 151 19.83 8.04 -5.67
N ILE A 152 19.58 7.44 -6.84
CA ILE A 152 18.27 7.45 -7.49
C ILE A 152 17.24 6.75 -6.60
N LEU A 153 17.53 5.55 -6.08
CA LEU A 153 16.61 4.85 -5.17
C LEU A 153 16.26 5.67 -3.92
N ARG A 154 17.21 6.44 -3.37
CA ARG A 154 16.97 7.34 -2.24
C ARG A 154 16.16 8.56 -2.63
N ALA A 155 16.42 9.15 -3.80
CA ALA A 155 15.61 10.25 -4.31
C ALA A 155 14.15 9.78 -4.54
N THR A 156 13.96 8.65 -5.22
CA THR A 156 12.65 8.01 -5.41
C THR A 156 11.95 7.75 -4.09
N ALA A 157 12.65 7.18 -3.10
CA ALA A 157 12.08 6.95 -1.77
C ALA A 157 11.72 8.26 -1.05
N GLY A 158 12.56 9.30 -1.14
CA GLY A 158 12.31 10.60 -0.54
C GLY A 158 11.09 11.29 -1.14
N THR A 159 10.99 11.32 -2.47
CA THR A 159 9.82 11.87 -3.18
C THR A 159 8.56 11.08 -2.83
N LEU A 160 8.65 9.74 -2.76
CA LEU A 160 7.52 8.89 -2.37
C LEU A 160 7.07 9.17 -0.92
N ILE A 161 7.99 9.37 0.03
CA ILE A 161 7.64 9.75 1.41
C ILE A 161 6.88 11.08 1.44
N VAL A 162 7.40 12.11 0.76
CA VAL A 162 6.75 13.44 0.72
C VAL A 162 5.36 13.33 0.09
N PHE A 163 5.26 12.63 -1.03
CA PHE A 163 4.00 12.41 -1.73
C PHE A 163 2.99 11.64 -0.87
N SER A 164 3.41 10.55 -0.24
CA SER A 164 2.53 9.77 0.65
C SER A 164 2.11 10.55 1.90
N LEU A 165 2.99 11.34 2.51
CA LEU A 165 2.61 12.18 3.65
C LEU A 165 1.63 13.29 3.24
N PHE A 166 1.81 13.90 2.06
CA PHE A 166 0.85 14.86 1.51
C PHE A 166 -0.54 14.21 1.39
N LEU A 167 -0.63 13.04 0.75
CA LEU A 167 -1.88 12.31 0.57
C LEU A 167 -2.51 11.84 1.89
N TRP A 168 -1.69 11.43 2.85
CA TRP A 168 -2.16 11.07 4.19
C TRP A 168 -2.90 12.22 4.87
N VAL A 169 -2.38 13.44 4.73
CA VAL A 169 -3.00 14.65 5.30
C VAL A 169 -4.22 15.08 4.49
N VAL A 170 -4.07 15.28 3.19
CA VAL A 170 -5.11 15.94 2.38
C VAL A 170 -6.20 14.98 1.88
N ALA A 171 -5.84 13.74 1.55
CA ALA A 171 -6.77 12.77 0.96
C ALA A 171 -7.33 11.81 2.01
N GLU A 172 -6.49 11.29 2.91
CA GLU A 172 -6.93 10.34 3.94
C GLU A 172 -7.37 11.03 5.26
N GLY A 173 -7.23 12.35 5.39
CA GLY A 173 -7.64 13.09 6.58
C GLY A 173 -6.95 12.60 7.86
N PHE A 174 -5.63 12.41 7.80
CA PHE A 174 -4.82 11.73 8.81
C PHE A 174 -5.25 10.27 9.01
N GLY A 175 -5.45 9.52 7.92
CA GLY A 175 -5.77 8.10 8.00
C GLY A 175 -7.05 7.80 8.78
N HIS A 176 -8.05 8.66 8.57
CA HIS A 176 -9.35 8.61 9.22
C HIS A 176 -9.36 8.88 10.74
N PHE A 177 -8.25 9.32 11.35
CA PHE A 177 -8.26 9.71 12.77
C PHE A 177 -9.20 10.88 13.08
N ALA A 178 -9.48 11.73 12.07
CA ALA A 178 -10.42 12.84 12.19
C ALA A 178 -11.88 12.46 11.90
N THR A 179 -12.19 11.19 11.60
CA THR A 179 -13.57 10.75 11.35
C THR A 179 -14.26 10.27 12.62
N PHE A 180 -15.57 10.05 12.54
CA PHE A 180 -16.40 9.59 13.67
C PHE A 180 -16.12 8.16 14.15
N ALA A 181 -15.40 7.37 13.36
CA ALA A 181 -15.17 5.95 13.63
C ALA A 181 -13.81 5.51 13.06
N PRO A 182 -12.67 5.97 13.63
CA PRO A 182 -11.37 5.49 13.20
C PRO A 182 -11.29 3.99 13.48
N SER A 183 -11.08 3.20 12.44
CA SER A 183 -10.76 1.78 12.58
C SER A 183 -9.84 1.35 11.47
N PHE A 184 -9.01 0.38 11.79
CA PHE A 184 -8.15 -0.28 10.83
C PHE A 184 -8.94 -1.10 9.80
N LEU A 185 -10.20 -1.43 10.09
CA LEU A 185 -11.13 -1.97 9.09
C LEU A 185 -11.38 -0.96 7.96
N TYR A 186 -11.30 0.34 8.25
CA TYR A 186 -11.36 1.42 7.26
C TYR A 186 -9.99 1.82 6.70
N GLY A 187 -8.93 1.10 7.08
CA GLY A 187 -7.56 1.43 6.66
C GLY A 187 -6.87 2.50 7.51
N ALA A 188 -7.32 2.81 8.74
CA ALA A 188 -6.50 3.53 9.71
C ALA A 188 -5.22 2.71 10.04
N PRO A 189 -4.05 3.33 10.32
CA PRO A 189 -3.76 4.77 10.44
C PRO A 189 -3.55 5.46 9.09
N GLY A 190 -3.96 4.86 7.98
CA GLY A 190 -3.83 5.38 6.63
C GLY A 190 -2.83 4.57 5.80
N THR A 191 -3.21 4.28 4.56
CA THR A 191 -2.35 3.55 3.62
C THR A 191 -1.16 4.39 3.23
N ALA A 192 -1.37 5.69 3.04
CA ALA A 192 -0.34 6.64 2.69
C ALA A 192 0.72 6.79 3.81
N LEU A 193 0.30 6.82 5.09
CA LEU A 193 1.25 6.83 6.20
C LEU A 193 2.11 5.56 6.23
N LEU A 194 1.51 4.37 6.08
CA LEU A 194 2.25 3.12 6.05
C LEU A 194 3.21 3.05 4.85
N MET A 195 2.81 3.54 3.67
CA MET A 195 3.67 3.64 2.50
C MET A 195 4.90 4.52 2.81
N SER A 196 4.73 5.65 3.50
CA SER A 196 5.84 6.53 3.88
C SER A 196 6.82 5.84 4.83
N VAL A 197 6.33 5.09 5.83
CA VAL A 197 7.15 4.35 6.80
C VAL A 197 7.91 3.21 6.12
N VAL A 198 7.26 2.48 5.23
CA VAL A 198 7.92 1.39 4.48
C VAL A 198 8.94 1.96 3.49
N ALA A 199 8.63 3.08 2.83
CA ALA A 199 9.56 3.78 1.94
C ALA A 199 10.80 4.32 2.68
N SER A 200 10.66 4.78 3.93
CA SER A 200 11.80 5.27 4.72
C SER A 200 12.84 4.18 5.01
N LEU A 201 12.44 2.90 5.00
CA LEU A 201 13.38 1.77 5.13
C LEU A 201 14.37 1.69 3.95
N LEU A 202 14.06 2.25 2.78
CA LEU A 202 14.99 2.34 1.64
C LEU A 202 16.19 3.27 1.91
N PHE A 203 16.09 4.19 2.88
CA PHE A 203 17.20 5.06 3.27
C PHE A 203 18.27 4.35 4.11
N LEU A 204 17.89 3.24 4.76
CA LEU A 204 18.76 2.50 5.66
C LEU A 204 20.07 2.07 4.99
N ARG A 205 21.13 2.01 5.78
CA ARG A 205 22.43 1.51 5.31
C ARG A 205 22.33 0.02 4.99
N LEU A 206 22.98 -0.46 3.92
CA LEU A 206 22.98 -1.89 3.55
C LEU A 206 23.48 -2.80 4.69
N SER A 207 24.32 -2.29 5.59
CA SER A 207 24.75 -3.00 6.80
C SER A 207 23.61 -3.22 7.80
N ALA A 208 22.66 -2.28 7.93
CA ALA A 208 21.53 -2.37 8.86
C ALA A 208 20.64 -3.60 8.56
N TRP A 209 20.51 -3.95 7.28
CA TRP A 209 19.76 -5.11 6.79
C TRP A 209 20.33 -6.48 7.20
N LYS A 210 21.56 -6.51 7.70
CA LYS A 210 22.21 -7.70 8.24
C LYS A 210 22.13 -7.77 9.77
N THR A 211 21.63 -6.73 10.43
CA THR A 211 21.61 -6.65 11.89
C THR A 211 20.35 -7.28 12.47
N LYS A 212 20.48 -7.93 13.64
CA LYS A 212 19.34 -8.37 14.45
C LYS A 212 18.46 -7.20 14.91
N ARG A 213 19.03 -5.97 15.00
CA ARG A 213 18.30 -4.76 15.38
C ARG A 213 17.19 -4.41 14.40
N LEU A 214 17.44 -4.51 13.09
CA LEU A 214 16.40 -4.24 12.09
C LEU A 214 15.26 -5.25 12.19
N HIS A 215 15.58 -6.55 12.30
CA HIS A 215 14.56 -7.59 12.47
C HIS A 215 13.68 -7.33 13.70
N ARG A 216 14.30 -7.05 14.86
CA ARG A 216 13.58 -6.71 16.08
C ARG A 216 12.76 -5.43 15.93
N GLY A 217 13.30 -4.41 15.27
CA GLY A 217 12.58 -3.16 15.00
C GLY A 217 11.34 -3.36 14.14
N LEU A 218 11.45 -4.12 13.04
CA LEU A 218 10.31 -4.46 12.19
C LEU A 218 9.26 -5.29 12.94
N GLN A 219 9.70 -6.27 13.74
CA GLN A 219 8.82 -7.10 14.55
C GLN A 219 8.07 -6.26 15.61
N VAL A 220 8.77 -5.39 16.33
CA VAL A 220 8.18 -4.44 17.30
C VAL A 220 7.23 -3.49 16.60
N GLY A 221 7.60 -2.95 15.43
CA GLY A 221 6.73 -2.07 14.64
C GLY A 221 5.41 -2.74 14.25
N LEU A 222 5.45 -4.01 13.81
CA LEU A 222 4.24 -4.79 13.55
C LEU A 222 3.43 -5.06 14.82
N GLY A 223 4.10 -5.31 15.95
CA GLY A 223 3.42 -5.47 17.24
C GLY A 223 2.68 -4.20 17.67
N VAL A 224 3.31 -3.03 17.50
CA VAL A 224 2.68 -1.74 17.75
C VAL A 224 1.50 -1.50 16.81
N TYR A 225 1.67 -1.82 15.52
CA TYR A 225 0.57 -1.75 14.54
C TYR A 225 -0.65 -2.57 14.97
N TRP A 226 -0.45 -3.85 15.34
CA TRP A 226 -1.53 -4.72 15.80
C TRP A 226 -2.13 -4.28 17.14
N LEU A 227 -1.31 -3.75 18.04
CA LEU A 227 -1.78 -3.21 19.32
C LEU A 227 -2.69 -2.00 19.10
N LEU A 228 -2.27 -1.07 18.24
CA LEU A 228 -3.08 0.09 17.86
C LEU A 228 -4.36 -0.33 17.14
N PHE A 229 -4.31 -1.37 16.30
CA PHE A 229 -5.51 -1.97 15.71
C PHE A 229 -6.49 -2.39 16.79
N GLY A 230 -6.03 -3.23 17.71
CA GLY A 230 -6.86 -3.74 18.78
C GLY A 230 -7.42 -2.64 19.69
N LEU A 231 -6.60 -1.61 19.97
CA LEU A 231 -7.02 -0.48 20.78
C LEU A 231 -8.11 0.33 20.07
N LEU A 232 -7.91 0.73 18.80
CA LEU A 232 -8.90 1.48 18.04
C LEU A 232 -10.20 0.70 17.88
N GLN A 233 -10.11 -0.62 17.66
CA GLN A 233 -11.30 -1.45 17.54
C GLN A 233 -12.13 -1.46 18.83
N TRP A 234 -11.48 -1.43 20.01
CA TRP A 234 -12.17 -1.51 21.30
C TRP A 234 -12.50 -0.17 21.95
N LEU A 235 -11.98 0.95 21.45
CA LEU A 235 -12.34 2.28 21.95
C LEU A 235 -13.86 2.53 21.77
N PRO A 236 -14.61 2.78 22.86
CA PRO A 236 -16.05 3.05 22.81
C PRO A 236 -16.42 4.19 21.85
N GLU A 237 -15.55 5.20 21.77
CA GLU A 237 -15.72 6.42 20.97
C GLU A 237 -15.80 6.14 19.47
N THR A 238 -15.27 4.99 19.02
CA THR A 238 -15.30 4.56 17.62
C THR A 238 -16.63 3.96 17.19
N LYS A 239 -17.59 3.81 18.12
CA LYS A 239 -18.96 3.32 17.91
C LYS A 239 -19.10 1.88 17.41
N HIS A 240 -18.01 1.14 17.23
CA HIS A 240 -18.03 -0.28 16.80
C HIS A 240 -18.71 -1.24 17.79
N TRP A 241 -19.03 -0.79 19.00
CA TRP A 241 -19.86 -1.57 19.94
C TRP A 241 -21.36 -1.49 19.63
N SER A 242 -21.74 -0.69 18.62
CA SER A 242 -23.13 -0.44 18.22
C SER A 242 -23.33 -0.73 16.73
N VAL A 243 -24.59 -0.90 16.34
CA VAL A 243 -25.02 -1.02 14.94
C VAL A 243 -24.46 0.12 14.09
N SER A 244 -24.50 1.35 14.60
CA SER A 244 -24.07 2.53 13.85
C SER A 244 -22.59 2.48 13.45
N GLY A 245 -21.73 1.85 14.26
CA GLY A 245 -20.30 1.74 13.94
C GLY A 245 -20.02 0.86 12.73
N PHE A 246 -20.77 -0.26 12.56
CA PHE A 246 -20.60 -1.15 11.41
C PHE A 246 -21.43 -0.72 10.19
N GLN A 247 -22.49 0.07 10.37
CA GLN A 247 -23.22 0.67 9.24
C GLN A 247 -22.36 1.61 8.41
N TYR A 248 -21.32 2.22 8.99
CA TYR A 248 -20.33 2.98 8.22
C TYR A 248 -19.49 2.10 7.28
N LEU A 249 -19.42 0.77 7.48
CA LEU A 249 -18.79 -0.14 6.52
C LEU A 249 -19.70 -0.49 5.34
N ASP A 250 -21.00 -0.23 5.47
CA ASP A 250 -21.97 -0.42 4.39
C ASP A 250 -21.85 0.73 3.37
N HIS A 251 -20.70 0.77 2.70
CA HIS A 251 -20.50 1.63 1.56
C HIS A 251 -20.81 0.83 0.29
N PRO A 252 -22.00 1.02 -0.32
CA PRO A 252 -22.39 0.30 -1.53
C PRO A 252 -21.50 0.62 -2.74
N ILE A 253 -20.60 1.60 -2.58
CA ILE A 253 -19.81 2.22 -3.63
C ILE A 253 -18.66 1.29 -4.05
N GLY A 254 -18.95 0.41 -5.01
CA GLY A 254 -17.99 -0.51 -5.62
C GLY A 254 -18.42 -1.98 -5.61
N LEU A 255 -19.46 -2.34 -4.85
CA LEU A 255 -19.97 -3.72 -4.84
C LEU A 255 -20.63 -4.10 -6.17
N SER A 256 -21.26 -3.15 -6.86
CA SER A 256 -21.95 -3.38 -8.14
C SER A 256 -21.03 -3.86 -9.27
N GLU A 257 -19.72 -3.59 -9.19
CA GLU A 257 -18.73 -4.05 -10.16
C GLU A 257 -17.87 -5.21 -9.66
N SER A 258 -18.01 -5.61 -8.40
CA SER A 258 -17.31 -6.75 -7.86
C SER A 258 -18.02 -8.06 -8.28
N PRO A 259 -17.30 -9.19 -8.39
CA PRO A 259 -17.94 -10.48 -8.63
C PRO A 259 -19.06 -10.74 -7.61
N SER A 260 -20.20 -11.29 -8.05
CA SER A 260 -21.37 -11.45 -7.19
C SER A 260 -21.09 -12.23 -5.90
N TRP A 261 -20.29 -13.29 -5.98
CA TRP A 261 -19.87 -14.08 -4.82
C TRP A 261 -19.11 -13.24 -3.78
N PHE A 262 -18.32 -12.27 -4.25
CA PHE A 262 -17.52 -11.39 -3.41
C PHE A 262 -18.41 -10.33 -2.76
N ALA A 263 -19.30 -9.72 -3.54
CA ALA A 263 -20.29 -8.77 -3.04
C ALA A 263 -21.17 -9.40 -1.96
N LEU A 264 -21.65 -10.62 -2.18
CA LEU A 264 -22.45 -11.38 -1.22
C LEU A 264 -21.67 -11.68 0.06
N ALA A 265 -20.42 -12.14 -0.04
CA ALA A 265 -19.59 -12.41 1.12
C ALA A 265 -19.36 -11.15 1.98
N HIS A 266 -19.09 -10.01 1.34
CA HIS A 266 -18.98 -8.72 2.01
C HIS A 266 -20.30 -8.32 2.68
N GLN A 267 -21.42 -8.35 1.95
CA GLN A 267 -22.74 -8.01 2.48
C GLN A 267 -23.13 -8.88 3.69
N HIS A 268 -22.88 -10.19 3.62
CA HIS A 268 -23.14 -11.09 4.76
C HIS A 268 -22.25 -10.77 5.96
N LEU A 269 -20.98 -10.42 5.75
CA LEU A 269 -20.10 -10.02 6.83
C LEU A 269 -20.58 -8.72 7.49
N ILE A 270 -20.91 -7.69 6.70
CA ILE A 270 -21.40 -6.41 7.22
C ILE A 270 -22.75 -6.59 7.92
N ALA A 271 -23.69 -7.34 7.32
CA ALA A 271 -24.97 -7.65 7.95
C ALA A 271 -24.77 -8.40 9.28
N SER A 272 -23.86 -9.37 9.33
CA SER A 272 -23.54 -10.09 10.56
C SER A 272 -22.93 -9.18 11.63
N ALA A 273 -22.08 -8.23 11.23
CA ALA A 273 -21.49 -7.26 12.14
C ALA A 273 -22.48 -6.21 12.63
N VAL A 274 -23.46 -5.83 11.80
CA VAL A 274 -24.59 -4.99 12.20
C VAL A 274 -25.51 -5.73 13.17
N LEU A 275 -25.79 -7.02 12.95
CA LEU A 275 -26.64 -7.82 13.84
C LEU A 275 -25.95 -8.15 15.19
N HIS A 276 -24.62 -8.33 15.16
CA HIS A 276 -23.83 -8.75 16.33
C HIS A 276 -22.60 -7.85 16.55
N PRO A 277 -22.78 -6.53 16.76
CA PRO A 277 -21.68 -5.58 16.78
C PRO A 277 -20.69 -5.86 17.92
N VAL A 278 -21.21 -6.15 19.11
CA VAL A 278 -20.38 -6.48 20.29
C VAL A 278 -19.51 -7.71 20.04
N LEU A 279 -20.09 -8.77 19.48
CA LEU A 279 -19.36 -10.02 19.20
C LEU A 279 -18.27 -9.80 18.15
N MET A 280 -18.61 -9.17 17.02
CA MET A 280 -17.63 -8.91 15.96
C MET A 280 -16.50 -8.01 16.43
N ASN A 281 -16.83 -6.96 17.18
CA ASN A 281 -15.83 -6.05 17.72
C ASN A 281 -14.87 -6.75 18.69
N LEU A 282 -15.41 -7.60 19.57
CA LEU A 282 -14.66 -8.43 20.49
C LEU A 282 -13.73 -9.38 19.72
N VAL A 283 -14.23 -10.10 18.72
CA VAL A 283 -13.44 -11.03 17.90
C VAL A 283 -12.30 -10.32 17.17
N PHE A 284 -12.59 -9.22 16.46
CA PHE A 284 -11.58 -8.50 15.69
C PHE A 284 -10.49 -7.88 16.57
N GLY A 285 -10.88 -7.29 17.70
CA GLY A 285 -9.91 -6.78 18.66
C GLY A 285 -9.09 -7.90 19.29
N MET A 286 -9.70 -9.02 19.73
CA MET A 286 -8.95 -10.15 20.29
C MET A 286 -7.92 -10.70 19.30
N ILE A 287 -8.27 -10.88 18.03
CA ILE A 287 -7.33 -11.33 17.00
C ILE A 287 -6.15 -10.35 16.91
N ALA A 288 -6.43 -9.05 16.83
CA ALA A 288 -5.38 -8.03 16.78
C ALA A 288 -4.45 -8.05 18.01
N TRP A 289 -5.00 -8.15 19.22
CA TRP A 289 -4.21 -8.26 20.45
C TRP A 289 -3.39 -9.55 20.50
N MET A 290 -3.92 -10.68 20.03
CA MET A 290 -3.17 -11.94 19.92
C MET A 290 -2.02 -11.82 18.93
N LEU A 291 -2.23 -11.17 17.78
CA LEU A 291 -1.18 -10.90 16.80
C LEU A 291 -0.12 -9.93 17.33
N ALA A 292 -0.53 -8.92 18.13
CA ALA A 292 0.37 -8.01 18.82
C ALA A 292 1.24 -8.73 19.86
N ALA A 293 0.61 -9.52 20.74
CA ALA A 293 1.30 -10.36 21.72
C ALA A 293 2.26 -11.34 21.02
N GLY A 294 1.81 -11.92 19.91
CA GLY A 294 2.66 -12.76 19.07
C GLY A 294 3.89 -12.01 18.56
N ALA A 295 3.72 -10.80 18.05
CA ALA A 295 4.83 -9.98 17.60
C ALA A 295 5.82 -9.65 18.73
N PHE A 296 5.36 -9.37 19.96
CA PHE A 296 6.25 -9.02 21.07
C PHE A 296 6.93 -10.21 21.76
N PHE A 297 6.21 -11.32 21.96
CA PHE A 297 6.64 -12.38 22.88
C PHE A 297 7.11 -13.66 22.18
N ILE A 298 6.75 -13.88 20.91
CA ILE A 298 7.09 -15.13 20.24
C ILE A 298 8.58 -15.25 19.97
N ARG A 299 9.17 -16.31 20.52
CA ARG A 299 10.54 -16.76 20.25
C ARG A 299 10.62 -17.54 18.93
N ARG A 300 11.85 -17.94 18.55
CA ARG A 300 12.15 -18.63 17.28
C ARG A 300 11.15 -19.73 16.87
N ARG A 301 10.71 -20.59 17.80
CA ARG A 301 9.84 -21.74 17.48
C ARG A 301 8.39 -21.33 17.11
N GLY A 302 7.86 -20.23 17.66
CA GLY A 302 6.48 -19.81 17.38
C GLY A 302 6.32 -18.81 16.23
N PHE A 303 7.41 -18.36 15.61
CA PHE A 303 7.33 -17.27 14.61
C PHE A 303 6.58 -17.71 13.35
N THR A 304 6.73 -18.96 12.92
CA THR A 304 6.05 -19.48 11.72
C THR A 304 4.53 -19.47 11.87
N PRO A 305 3.93 -20.04 12.93
CA PRO A 305 2.48 -19.98 13.10
C PRO A 305 1.97 -18.53 13.22
N TRP A 306 2.69 -17.63 13.91
CA TRP A 306 2.33 -16.21 13.96
C TRP A 306 2.37 -15.52 12.59
N PHE A 307 3.40 -15.78 11.79
CA PHE A 307 3.53 -15.25 10.44
C PHE A 307 2.35 -15.72 9.56
N VAL A 308 2.00 -17.01 9.64
CA VAL A 308 0.88 -17.59 8.89
C VAL A 308 -0.44 -16.97 9.35
N ALA A 309 -0.70 -16.90 10.66
CA ALA A 309 -1.89 -16.27 11.21
C ALA A 309 -2.02 -14.80 10.79
N SER A 310 -0.93 -14.02 10.88
CA SER A 310 -0.90 -12.63 10.44
C SER A 310 -1.17 -12.50 8.94
N THR A 311 -0.64 -13.43 8.12
CA THR A 311 -0.86 -13.44 6.67
C THR A 311 -2.32 -13.74 6.34
N ILE A 312 -2.91 -14.76 6.96
CA ILE A 312 -4.33 -15.12 6.78
C ILE A 312 -5.21 -13.94 7.19
N TRP A 313 -4.92 -13.31 8.33
CA TRP A 313 -5.68 -12.16 8.80
C TRP A 313 -5.57 -10.95 7.86
N LEU A 314 -4.37 -10.64 7.36
CA LEU A 314 -4.20 -9.56 6.37
C LEU A 314 -4.91 -9.86 5.06
N LEU A 315 -4.92 -11.11 4.59
CA LEU A 315 -5.67 -11.51 3.39
C LEU A 315 -7.17 -11.39 3.63
N PHE A 316 -7.65 -11.80 4.81
CA PHE A 316 -9.04 -11.60 5.21
C PHE A 316 -9.41 -10.11 5.17
N LEU A 317 -8.64 -9.25 5.85
CA LEU A 317 -8.88 -7.79 5.85
C LEU A 317 -8.88 -7.20 4.43
N TRP A 318 -7.90 -7.60 3.61
CA TRP A 318 -7.77 -7.10 2.25
C TRP A 318 -8.96 -7.51 1.38
N LEU A 319 -9.39 -8.76 1.48
CA LEU A 319 -10.53 -9.27 0.71
C LEU A 319 -11.85 -8.68 1.23
N THR A 320 -12.09 -8.64 2.53
CA THR A 320 -13.42 -8.30 3.03
C THR A 320 -13.64 -6.80 3.18
N PHE A 321 -12.68 -6.07 3.75
CA PHE A 321 -12.87 -4.65 4.08
C PHE A 321 -12.21 -3.70 3.08
N ASP A 322 -11.10 -4.12 2.47
CA ASP A 322 -10.44 -3.33 1.42
C ASP A 322 -10.96 -3.65 0.00
N GLY A 323 -11.85 -4.64 -0.12
CA GLY A 323 -12.46 -4.98 -1.40
C GLY A 323 -11.49 -5.60 -2.41
N ALA A 324 -10.36 -6.14 -1.97
CA ALA A 324 -9.20 -6.48 -2.82
C ALA A 324 -8.72 -5.29 -3.70
N GLY A 325 -8.97 -4.07 -3.23
CA GLY A 325 -8.78 -2.82 -3.96
C GLY A 325 -9.74 -2.57 -5.11
N MET A 326 -10.87 -3.30 -5.12
CA MET A 326 -12.00 -3.01 -5.99
C MET A 326 -12.90 -1.90 -5.44
N PHE A 327 -12.84 -1.63 -4.14
CA PHE A 327 -13.52 -0.48 -3.56
C PHE A 327 -12.82 0.80 -3.99
N GLY A 328 -13.60 1.78 -4.43
CA GLY A 328 -13.05 3.05 -4.89
C GLY A 328 -12.23 3.70 -3.77
N ALA A 329 -11.01 4.11 -4.11
CA ALA A 329 -10.14 4.84 -3.20
C ALA A 329 -9.51 6.00 -3.96
N TYR A 330 -9.36 7.14 -3.27
CA TYR A 330 -8.77 8.35 -3.83
C TYR A 330 -7.32 8.12 -4.33
N VAL A 331 -6.56 7.30 -3.61
CA VAL A 331 -5.10 7.30 -3.74
C VAL A 331 -4.52 5.91 -3.90
N TYR A 332 -4.74 5.02 -2.94
CA TYR A 332 -4.11 3.69 -2.92
C TYR A 332 -5.19 2.61 -2.87
N PRO A 333 -5.65 2.08 -4.01
CA PRO A 333 -6.72 1.08 -4.07
C PRO A 333 -6.40 -0.16 -3.26
N ALA A 334 -5.15 -0.62 -3.27
CA ALA A 334 -4.75 -1.82 -2.55
C ALA A 334 -4.87 -1.68 -1.02
N ARG A 335 -4.95 -0.45 -0.51
CA ARG A 335 -5.11 -0.11 0.92
C ARG A 335 -4.01 -0.69 1.83
N THR A 336 -4.28 -0.79 3.14
CA THR A 336 -3.26 -1.01 4.16
C THR A 336 -2.69 -2.43 4.17
N ALA A 337 -3.54 -3.46 3.98
CA ALA A 337 -3.15 -4.83 4.23
C ALA A 337 -1.95 -5.32 3.38
N PRO A 338 -1.87 -5.03 2.06
CA PRO A 338 -0.72 -5.40 1.24
C PRO A 338 0.60 -4.71 1.68
N ILE A 339 0.55 -3.48 2.19
CA ILE A 339 1.74 -2.78 2.70
C ILE A 339 2.25 -3.44 3.99
N VAL A 340 1.34 -3.76 4.90
CA VAL A 340 1.66 -4.46 6.15
C VAL A 340 2.19 -5.87 5.84
N PHE A 341 1.67 -6.53 4.80
CA PHE A 341 2.20 -7.80 4.33
C PHE A 341 3.65 -7.70 3.83
N VAL A 342 4.01 -6.62 3.12
CA VAL A 342 5.42 -6.38 2.76
C VAL A 342 6.28 -6.24 4.03
N ALA A 343 5.85 -5.44 5.01
CA ALA A 343 6.57 -5.32 6.28
C ALA A 343 6.71 -6.67 7.02
N LEU A 344 5.66 -7.48 7.04
CA LEU A 344 5.64 -8.83 7.59
C LEU A 344 6.64 -9.75 6.86
N LEU A 345 6.66 -9.74 5.53
CA LEU A 345 7.62 -10.50 4.73
C LEU A 345 9.06 -10.10 5.04
N LEU A 346 9.32 -8.80 5.26
CA LEU A 346 10.64 -8.31 5.63
C LEU A 346 11.11 -8.84 6.99
N THR A 347 10.21 -8.99 7.97
CA THR A 347 10.59 -9.62 9.26
C THR A 347 11.08 -11.06 9.05
N ARG A 348 10.41 -11.83 8.21
CA ARG A 348 10.79 -13.22 7.89
C ARG A 348 12.13 -13.29 7.17
N LEU A 349 12.35 -12.44 6.18
CA LEU A 349 13.59 -12.44 5.37
C LEU A 349 14.81 -11.88 6.12
N THR A 350 14.62 -10.95 7.05
CA THR A 350 15.72 -10.40 7.86
C THR A 350 16.16 -11.32 8.99
N ARG A 351 15.29 -12.25 9.42
CA ARG A 351 15.56 -13.20 10.50
C ARG A 351 16.80 -14.08 10.25
N HIS A 352 17.04 -14.48 9.01
CA HIS A 352 18.12 -15.41 8.66
C HIS A 352 19.48 -14.74 8.37
N ASN A 353 19.54 -13.40 8.28
CA ASN A 353 20.74 -12.69 7.81
C ASN A 353 21.87 -12.56 8.88
N GLY A 354 21.65 -13.05 10.09
CA GLY A 354 22.59 -12.90 11.22
C GLY A 354 23.24 -14.19 11.72
N LEU A 355 23.05 -15.33 11.05
CA LEU A 355 23.72 -16.58 11.41
C LEU A 355 25.04 -16.72 10.63
N PRO A 356 26.18 -16.99 11.30
CA PRO A 356 27.43 -17.25 10.61
C PRO A 356 27.27 -18.46 9.66
N PRO A 357 27.95 -18.49 8.51
CA PRO A 357 27.84 -19.57 7.53
C PRO A 357 28.14 -20.98 8.07
N ARG A 358 28.78 -21.09 9.24
CA ARG A 358 29.32 -22.34 9.79
C ARG A 358 28.31 -23.22 10.55
N GLU A 359 27.09 -22.76 10.80
CA GLU A 359 26.03 -23.60 11.43
C GLU A 359 24.96 -24.05 10.42
N ARG A 360 25.27 -24.03 9.11
CA ARG A 360 24.42 -24.67 8.07
C ARG A 360 24.90 -26.09 7.74
N VAL A 361 25.38 -26.79 8.76
CA VAL A 361 25.72 -28.21 8.70
C VAL A 361 24.53 -28.93 9.31
N GLU A 362 23.78 -29.60 8.44
CA GLU A 362 22.94 -30.77 8.71
C GLU A 362 21.95 -30.66 9.90
N ASP A 363 20.74 -30.18 9.61
CA ASP A 363 19.50 -30.58 10.31
C ASP A 363 18.42 -30.87 9.26
#